data_AF-A0A1V4Z6P2-F1
#
_entry.id   AF-A0A1V4Z6P2-F1
#
_cell.length_a   1.000
_cell.length_b   1.000
_cell.length_c   1.000
_cell.angle_alpha   90.00
_cell.angle_beta   90.00
_cell.angle_gamma   90.00
#
_symmetry.space_group_name_H-M   'P 1'
#
loop_
_entity.id
_entity.type
_entity.pdbx_description
1 polymer ?
#
loop_
_entity_poly.entity_id
_entity_poly.type
_entity_poly.pdbx_seq_one_letter_code
_entity_poly.pdbx_strand_id
1 'polypeptide(L)'
;MGGRAVDDTEIEGFFSANAGLYSAASDEDLEQLKKISLLFPDSVRLLREPEAVPAEGFTCQRCGACCSEVKFIPVCHSDVLRWVAQARWDVFDRIVVDRRRTPMMAVWGREAIAETREKARAALEGIELDDDRRRKVTEILYVTDLVECAVYVDRDWGHCAFFSGETNSCTIYDTRPRVCAKFPFYVGTFTDARLLKISFCPGLRELAGPGNGIEGSPKQ
;
A
#
# COMPACT_ATOMS: atom_id res chain seq x y z
N MET A 1 8.38 14.22 -12.35
CA MET A 1 8.77 12.95 -13.02
C MET A 1 7.50 12.31 -13.55
N GLY A 2 7.32 12.28 -14.87
CA GLY A 2 6.16 11.67 -15.50
C GLY A 2 6.27 10.15 -15.45
N GLY A 3 5.34 9.48 -14.79
CA GLY A 3 5.27 8.01 -14.80
C GLY A 3 4.88 7.55 -16.20
N ARG A 4 5.74 6.76 -16.83
CA ARG A 4 5.41 6.06 -18.08
C ARG A 4 4.40 4.97 -17.71
N ALA A 5 3.20 5.02 -18.28
CA ALA A 5 2.25 3.93 -18.15
C ALA A 5 2.89 2.67 -18.76
N VAL A 6 2.95 1.59 -17.98
CA VAL A 6 3.48 0.31 -18.45
C VAL A 6 2.39 -0.31 -19.34
N ASP A 7 2.73 -0.59 -20.59
CA ASP A 7 1.86 -1.22 -21.58
C ASP A 7 1.64 -2.70 -21.22
N ASP A 8 0.42 -3.21 -21.34
CA ASP A 8 0.09 -4.63 -21.12
C ASP A 8 1.00 -5.54 -21.97
N THR A 9 1.37 -5.08 -23.16
CA THR A 9 2.28 -5.78 -24.08
C THR A 9 3.71 -5.86 -23.53
N GLU A 10 4.17 -4.86 -22.76
CA GLU A 10 5.48 -4.87 -22.10
C GLU A 10 5.49 -5.85 -20.91
N ILE A 11 4.40 -5.95 -20.15
CA ILE A 11 4.28 -6.88 -19.03
C ILE A 11 4.26 -8.32 -19.53
N GLU A 12 3.48 -8.62 -20.58
CA GLU A 12 3.43 -9.95 -21.17
C GLU A 12 4.76 -10.34 -21.81
N GLY A 13 5.38 -9.43 -22.57
CA GLY A 13 6.72 -9.62 -23.11
C GLY A 13 7.76 -9.85 -22.02
N PHE A 14 7.66 -9.15 -20.89
CA PHE A 14 8.54 -9.31 -19.74
C PHE A 14 8.43 -10.71 -19.11
N PHE A 15 7.21 -11.22 -18.85
CA PHE A 15 7.04 -12.56 -18.30
C PHE A 15 7.55 -13.64 -19.25
N SER A 16 7.26 -13.51 -20.55
CA SER A 16 7.77 -14.44 -21.57
C SER A 16 9.30 -14.41 -21.68
N ALA A 17 9.92 -13.24 -21.60
CA ALA A 17 11.38 -13.09 -21.70
C ALA A 17 12.13 -13.51 -20.42
N ASN A 18 11.45 -13.62 -19.28
CA ASN A 18 12.05 -13.92 -17.97
C ASN A 18 11.53 -15.23 -17.35
N ALA A 19 11.04 -16.17 -18.16
CA ALA A 19 10.49 -17.44 -17.68
C ALA A 19 11.43 -18.20 -16.70
N GLY A 20 12.75 -18.06 -16.84
CA GLY A 20 13.73 -18.67 -15.92
C GLY A 20 13.72 -18.08 -14.49
N LEU A 21 13.40 -16.79 -14.33
CA LEU A 21 13.23 -16.12 -13.03
C LEU A 21 11.98 -16.61 -12.29
N TYR A 22 11.00 -17.09 -13.05
CA TYR A 22 9.71 -17.60 -12.58
C TYR A 22 9.61 -19.12 -12.73
N SER A 23 10.73 -19.83 -12.89
CA SER A 23 10.74 -21.27 -13.13
C SER A 23 10.13 -22.11 -12.00
N ALA A 24 9.93 -21.51 -10.83
CA ALA A 24 9.22 -22.10 -9.69
C ALA A 24 7.79 -21.53 -9.47
N ALA A 25 7.38 -20.53 -10.24
CA ALA A 25 6.02 -20.00 -10.21
C ALA A 25 5.12 -20.92 -11.03
N SER A 26 4.02 -21.37 -10.45
CA SER A 26 3.01 -22.14 -11.18
C SER A 26 2.28 -21.26 -12.20
N ASP A 27 1.61 -21.89 -13.18
CA ASP A 27 0.72 -21.17 -14.10
C ASP A 27 -0.37 -20.42 -13.34
N GLU A 28 -0.78 -20.92 -12.17
CA GLU A 28 -1.72 -20.27 -11.26
C GLU A 28 -1.13 -19.01 -10.60
N ASP A 29 0.15 -19.04 -10.20
CA ASP A 29 0.86 -17.87 -9.65
C ASP A 29 0.99 -16.74 -10.69
N LEU A 30 1.31 -17.10 -11.94
CA LEU A 30 1.44 -16.14 -13.04
C LEU A 30 0.09 -15.54 -13.43
N GLU A 31 -0.95 -16.36 -13.48
CA GLU A 31 -2.32 -15.92 -13.72
C GLU A 31 -2.85 -15.05 -12.57
N GLN A 32 -2.48 -15.37 -11.32
CA GLN A 32 -2.82 -14.56 -10.16
C GLN A 32 -2.06 -13.23 -10.14
N LEU A 33 -0.79 -13.20 -10.55
CA LEU A 33 -0.01 -11.96 -10.71
C LEU A 33 -0.56 -11.08 -11.83
N LYS A 34 -0.97 -11.66 -12.98
CA LYS A 34 -1.71 -10.95 -14.04
C LYS A 34 -3.03 -10.40 -13.52
N LYS A 35 -3.79 -11.19 -12.76
CA LYS A 35 -5.03 -10.71 -12.13
C LYS A 35 -4.75 -9.62 -11.10
N ILE A 36 -3.66 -9.68 -10.34
CA ILE A 36 -3.29 -8.63 -9.37
C ILE A 36 -2.86 -7.35 -10.10
N SER A 37 -2.12 -7.42 -11.21
CA SER A 37 -1.79 -6.23 -12.01
C SER A 37 -3.02 -5.66 -12.73
N LEU A 38 -3.99 -6.49 -13.11
CA LEU A 38 -5.26 -6.07 -13.74
C LEU A 38 -6.33 -5.60 -12.74
N LEU A 39 -6.33 -6.12 -11.51
CA LEU A 39 -7.23 -5.71 -10.42
C LEU A 39 -6.65 -4.55 -9.60
N PHE A 40 -5.34 -4.37 -9.62
CA PHE A 40 -4.63 -3.28 -8.94
C PHE A 40 -3.64 -2.55 -9.87
N PRO A 41 -3.99 -2.22 -11.14
CA PRO A 41 -3.14 -1.38 -11.98
C PRO A 41 -2.92 -0.03 -11.29
N ASP A 42 -3.88 0.34 -10.45
CA ASP A 42 -3.95 1.59 -9.72
C ASP A 42 -3.34 1.54 -8.32
N SER A 43 -2.75 0.43 -7.83
CA SER A 43 -2.07 0.50 -6.51
C SER A 43 -0.94 1.55 -6.49
N VAL A 44 -0.36 1.83 -7.66
CA VAL A 44 0.57 2.96 -7.92
C VAL A 44 -0.16 4.33 -8.07
N ARG A 45 -1.42 4.35 -8.52
CA ARG A 45 -2.27 5.57 -8.58
C ARG A 45 -2.86 5.97 -7.23
N LEU A 46 -3.27 5.00 -6.39
CA LEU A 46 -3.85 5.20 -5.05
C LEU A 46 -2.96 6.08 -4.16
N LEU A 47 -1.65 6.01 -4.35
CA LEU A 47 -0.67 6.64 -3.48
C LEU A 47 -0.12 7.96 -4.05
N ARG A 48 -0.21 8.13 -5.38
CA ARG A 48 0.30 9.27 -6.14
C ARG A 48 -0.76 10.32 -6.48
N GLU A 49 -2.04 9.95 -6.60
CA GLU A 49 -3.08 10.94 -6.92
C GLU A 49 -3.40 11.85 -5.71
N PRO A 50 -3.33 13.19 -5.89
CA PRO A 50 -3.72 14.17 -4.87
C PRO A 50 -5.25 14.25 -4.68
N GLU A 51 -6.03 13.74 -5.62
CA GLU A 51 -7.49 13.94 -5.72
C GLU A 51 -8.30 12.87 -4.98
N ALA A 52 -7.92 12.60 -3.72
CA ALA A 52 -8.88 11.97 -2.82
C ALA A 52 -10.02 12.97 -2.59
N VAL A 53 -11.21 12.72 -3.15
CA VAL A 53 -12.37 13.56 -2.87
C VAL A 53 -12.76 13.32 -1.41
N PRO A 54 -12.66 14.33 -0.52
CA PRO A 54 -13.14 14.16 0.84
C PRO A 54 -14.66 13.94 0.82
N ALA A 55 -15.17 12.91 1.51
CA ALA A 55 -16.58 12.87 1.90
C ALA A 55 -16.77 13.97 2.91
N GLU A 56 -17.43 15.01 2.40
CA GLU A 56 -17.93 16.10 3.19
C GLU A 56 -18.72 15.54 4.38
N GLY A 57 -18.36 15.99 5.59
CA GLY A 57 -18.98 15.53 6.84
C GLY A 57 -18.37 14.27 7.46
N PHE A 58 -17.49 13.54 6.77
CA PHE A 58 -16.80 12.41 7.41
C PHE A 58 -15.73 12.91 8.39
N THR A 59 -15.83 12.49 9.65
CA THR A 59 -14.77 12.66 10.65
C THR A 59 -14.35 11.31 11.20
N CYS A 60 -13.05 10.99 11.13
CA CYS A 60 -12.53 9.76 11.72
C CYS A 60 -12.68 9.80 13.25
N GLN A 61 -13.59 8.99 13.79
CA GLN A 61 -13.84 8.86 15.22
C GLN A 61 -12.78 8.02 15.98
N ARG A 62 -11.69 7.62 15.31
CA ARG A 62 -10.62 6.75 15.86
C ARG A 62 -11.12 5.41 16.43
N CYS A 63 -12.28 4.92 15.97
CA CYS A 63 -12.94 3.72 16.49
C CYS A 63 -12.21 2.37 16.28
N GLY A 64 -11.08 2.34 15.58
CA GLY A 64 -10.34 1.09 15.30
C GLY A 64 -10.96 0.14 14.27
N ALA A 65 -12.19 0.37 13.82
CA ALA A 65 -12.90 -0.58 12.94
C ALA A 65 -12.15 -0.87 11.63
N CYS A 66 -11.59 0.16 10.97
CA CYS A 66 -10.77 -0.06 9.77
C CYS A 66 -9.45 -0.80 10.09
N CYS A 67 -8.88 -0.60 11.28
CA CYS A 67 -7.70 -1.34 11.71
C CYS A 67 -7.99 -2.82 11.92
N SER A 68 -9.21 -3.18 12.29
CA SER A 68 -9.64 -4.58 12.45
C SER A 68 -10.07 -5.21 11.13
N GLU A 69 -10.84 -4.51 10.30
CA GLU A 69 -11.46 -5.08 9.09
C GLU A 69 -10.57 -5.05 7.86
N VAL A 70 -9.75 -4.01 7.69
CA VAL A 70 -8.92 -3.86 6.49
C VAL A 70 -7.76 -4.84 6.55
N LYS A 71 -7.81 -5.86 5.69
CA LYS A 71 -6.82 -6.95 5.66
C LYS A 71 -5.45 -6.52 5.20
N PHE A 72 -5.38 -5.53 4.30
CA PHE A 72 -4.14 -5.10 3.67
C PHE A 72 -4.01 -3.59 3.73
N ILE A 73 -2.99 -3.11 4.42
CA ILE A 73 -2.69 -1.68 4.56
C ILE A 73 -1.39 -1.42 3.78
N PRO A 74 -1.47 -1.04 2.49
CA PRO A 74 -0.28 -0.76 1.69
C PRO A 74 0.47 0.47 2.22
N VAL A 75 1.78 0.47 2.01
CA VAL A 75 2.68 1.57 2.35
C VAL A 75 3.29 2.13 1.08
N CYS A 76 3.16 3.44 0.88
CA CYS A 76 3.77 4.11 -0.26
C CYS A 76 5.20 4.55 0.00
N HIS A 77 5.96 4.84 -1.07
CA HIS A 77 7.33 5.31 -0.94
C HIS A 77 7.43 6.61 -0.12
N SER A 78 6.45 7.51 -0.28
CA SER A 78 6.41 8.76 0.50
C SER A 78 6.13 8.55 2.00
N ASP A 79 5.43 7.47 2.39
CA ASP A 79 5.27 7.11 3.80
C ASP A 79 6.61 6.66 4.38
N VAL A 80 7.34 5.82 3.64
CA VAL A 80 8.66 5.32 4.05
C VAL A 80 9.65 6.47 4.24
N LEU A 81 9.78 7.35 3.23
CA LEU A 81 10.67 8.53 3.33
C LEU A 81 10.32 9.41 4.53
N ARG A 82 9.02 9.63 4.78
CA ARG A 82 8.56 10.40 5.93
C ARG A 82 8.93 9.72 7.26
N TRP A 83 8.79 8.40 7.37
CA TRP A 83 9.17 7.67 8.59
C TRP A 83 10.68 7.65 8.82
N VAL A 84 11.50 7.56 7.77
CA VAL A 84 12.96 7.74 7.87
C VAL A 84 13.29 9.12 8.42
N ALA A 85 12.71 10.19 7.84
CA ALA A 85 12.95 11.56 8.29
C ALA A 85 12.51 11.82 9.74
N GLN A 86 11.49 11.09 10.21
CA GLN A 86 10.99 11.16 11.59
C GLN A 86 11.70 10.17 12.54
N ALA A 87 12.68 9.41 12.07
CA ALA A 87 13.36 8.34 12.81
C ALA A 87 12.38 7.34 13.47
N ARG A 88 11.29 7.00 12.78
CA ARG A 88 10.22 6.10 13.27
C ARG A 88 10.54 4.64 13.02
N TRP A 89 11.65 4.18 13.60
CA TRP A 89 12.15 2.81 13.46
C TRP A 89 11.19 1.77 14.01
N ASP A 90 10.41 2.13 15.03
CA ASP A 90 9.32 1.32 15.59
C ASP A 90 8.26 0.95 14.55
N VAL A 91 8.03 1.84 13.57
CA VAL A 91 7.11 1.56 12.47
C VAL A 91 7.69 0.51 11.54
N PHE A 92 8.97 0.62 11.18
CA PHE A 92 9.65 -0.32 10.30
C PHE A 92 9.66 -1.75 10.84
N ASP A 93 9.66 -1.94 12.15
CA ASP A 93 9.59 -3.26 12.77
C ASP A 93 8.29 -4.00 12.39
N ARG A 94 7.21 -3.27 12.09
CA ARG A 94 5.90 -3.81 11.66
C ARG A 94 5.60 -3.64 10.17
N ILE A 95 6.60 -3.31 9.35
CA ILE A 95 6.45 -3.29 7.89
C ILE A 95 6.96 -4.59 7.29
N VAL A 96 6.17 -5.13 6.36
CA VAL A 96 6.40 -6.40 5.66
C VAL A 96 6.58 -6.16 4.17
N VAL A 97 7.56 -6.84 3.60
CA VAL A 97 7.77 -6.92 2.16
C VAL A 97 7.21 -8.26 1.65
N ASP A 98 6.18 -8.21 0.80
CA ASP A 98 5.62 -9.39 0.14
C ASP A 98 6.60 -9.95 -0.89
N ARG A 99 7.35 -10.98 -0.50
CA ARG A 99 8.33 -11.65 -1.36
C ARG A 99 7.71 -12.29 -2.60
N ARG A 100 6.39 -12.53 -2.61
CA ARG A 100 5.70 -13.05 -3.81
C ARG A 100 5.51 -11.97 -4.87
N ARG A 101 5.55 -10.69 -4.48
CA ARG A 101 5.36 -9.53 -5.39
C ARG A 101 6.68 -8.88 -5.79
N THR A 102 7.77 -9.07 -5.03
CA THR A 102 9.08 -8.52 -5.40
C THR A 102 9.62 -8.96 -6.77
N PRO A 103 9.31 -10.14 -7.34
CA PRO A 103 9.70 -10.48 -8.71
C PRO A 103 9.21 -9.47 -9.76
N MET A 104 8.07 -8.79 -9.52
CA MET A 104 7.55 -7.75 -10.42
C MET A 104 8.54 -6.60 -10.65
N MET A 105 9.50 -6.39 -9.75
CA MET A 105 10.53 -5.37 -9.92
C MET A 105 11.39 -5.58 -11.17
N ALA A 106 11.50 -6.82 -11.66
CA ALA A 106 12.35 -7.10 -12.81
C ALA A 106 11.85 -6.44 -14.12
N VAL A 107 10.59 -5.99 -14.17
CA VAL A 107 10.06 -5.14 -15.28
C VAL A 107 10.89 -3.87 -15.46
N TRP A 108 11.45 -3.33 -14.38
CA TRP A 108 12.26 -2.10 -14.41
C TRP A 108 13.69 -2.33 -14.92
N GLY A 109 14.15 -3.58 -15.02
CA GLY A 109 15.51 -3.92 -15.42
C GLY A 109 16.55 -3.76 -14.30
N ARG A 110 17.72 -4.39 -14.48
CA ARG A 110 18.78 -4.47 -13.46
C ARG A 110 19.37 -3.10 -13.09
N GLU A 111 19.50 -2.22 -14.07
CA GLU A 111 20.06 -0.89 -13.90
C GLU A 111 19.18 -0.02 -12.99
N ALA A 112 17.87 0.06 -13.28
CA ALA A 112 16.93 0.82 -12.45
C ALA A 112 16.86 0.26 -11.02
N ILE A 113 16.90 -1.06 -10.85
CA ILE A 113 16.95 -1.69 -9.51
C ILE A 113 18.24 -1.28 -8.76
N ALA A 114 19.39 -1.26 -9.43
CA ALA A 114 20.66 -0.86 -8.83
C ALA A 114 20.65 0.62 -8.44
N GLU A 115 20.18 1.50 -9.33
CA GLU A 115 20.04 2.94 -9.07
C GLU A 115 19.14 3.19 -7.86
N THR A 116 17.99 2.50 -7.79
CA THR A 116 17.04 2.65 -6.68
C THR A 116 17.63 2.16 -5.35
N ARG A 117 18.40 1.06 -5.37
CA ARG A 117 19.12 0.58 -4.18
C ARG A 117 20.13 1.60 -3.68
N GLU A 118 20.83 2.27 -4.59
CA GLU A 118 21.80 3.29 -4.22
C GLU A 118 21.11 4.54 -3.64
N LYS A 119 20.01 4.99 -4.25
CA LYS A 119 19.15 6.05 -3.68
C LYS A 119 18.68 5.70 -2.28
N ALA A 120 18.23 4.46 -2.06
CA ALA A 120 17.80 3.98 -0.75
C ALA A 120 18.93 4.00 0.29
N ARG A 121 20.17 3.65 -0.09
CA ARG A 121 21.34 3.74 0.81
C ARG A 121 21.70 5.18 1.12
N ALA A 122 21.73 6.05 0.11
CA ALA A 122 22.00 7.47 0.27
C ALA A 122 20.97 8.14 1.20
N ALA A 123 19.70 7.74 1.13
CA ALA A 123 18.66 8.22 2.05
C ALA A 123 18.89 7.86 3.53
N LEU A 124 19.80 6.92 3.82
CA LEU A 124 20.19 6.49 5.17
C LEU A 124 21.61 6.89 5.55
N GLU A 125 22.28 7.70 4.73
CA GLU A 125 23.62 8.20 5.00
C GLU A 125 23.60 9.11 6.25
N GLY A 126 24.57 8.92 7.15
CA GLY A 126 24.65 9.67 8.41
C GLY A 126 23.61 9.30 9.48
N ILE A 127 22.70 8.36 9.20
CA ILE A 127 21.75 7.85 10.20
C ILE A 127 22.39 6.66 10.92
N GLU A 128 22.50 6.70 12.25
CA GLU A 128 22.96 5.58 13.08
C GLU A 128 21.88 4.49 13.17
N LEU A 129 22.17 3.31 12.62
CA LEU A 129 21.30 2.12 12.62
C LEU A 129 22.17 0.88 12.73
N ASP A 130 21.68 -0.13 13.45
CA ASP A 130 22.25 -1.47 13.41
C ASP A 130 22.13 -2.09 11.99
N ASP A 131 22.99 -3.05 11.68
CA ASP A 131 23.10 -3.63 10.33
C ASP A 131 21.80 -4.26 9.84
N ASP A 132 21.06 -4.93 10.72
CA ASP A 132 19.81 -5.60 10.37
C ASP A 132 18.71 -4.60 10.06
N ARG A 133 18.57 -3.56 10.88
CA ARG A 133 17.63 -2.48 10.63
C ARG A 133 18.01 -1.69 9.38
N ARG A 134 19.29 -1.36 9.17
CA ARG A 134 19.75 -0.70 7.95
C ARG A 134 19.40 -1.50 6.70
N ARG A 135 19.64 -2.81 6.73
CA ARG A 135 19.29 -3.74 5.64
C ARG A 135 17.78 -3.72 5.35
N LYS A 136 16.97 -3.83 6.40
CA LYS A 136 15.49 -3.83 6.29
C LYS A 136 14.96 -2.51 5.74
N VAL A 137 15.41 -1.37 6.27
CA VAL A 137 14.96 -0.04 5.83
C VAL A 137 15.39 0.24 4.39
N THR A 138 16.63 -0.12 4.03
CA THR A 138 17.12 -0.01 2.64
C THR A 138 16.24 -0.81 1.69
N GLU A 139 15.89 -2.03 2.08
CA GLU A 139 15.01 -2.87 1.28
C GLU A 139 13.62 -2.26 1.09
N ILE A 140 12.98 -1.84 2.17
CA ILE A 140 11.66 -1.23 2.13
C ILE A 140 11.67 0.03 1.24
N LEU A 141 12.71 0.86 1.33
CA LEU A 141 12.88 2.05 0.49
C LEU A 141 12.91 1.72 -0.99
N TYR A 142 13.80 0.82 -1.44
CA TYR A 142 13.89 0.54 -2.87
C TYR A 142 12.70 -0.28 -3.40
N VAL A 143 12.13 -1.17 -2.58
CA VAL A 143 10.95 -1.95 -3.00
C VAL A 143 9.75 -1.03 -3.15
N THR A 144 9.52 -0.10 -2.22
CA THR A 144 8.42 0.85 -2.36
C THR A 144 8.59 1.79 -3.55
N ASP A 145 9.81 2.20 -3.90
CA ASP A 145 10.00 3.07 -5.06
C ASP A 145 9.63 2.36 -6.39
N LEU A 146 9.89 1.05 -6.46
CA LEU A 146 9.66 0.25 -7.67
C LEU A 146 8.29 -0.45 -7.71
N VAL A 147 7.81 -0.94 -6.57
CA VAL A 147 6.60 -1.76 -6.45
C VAL A 147 5.94 -1.50 -5.08
N GLU A 148 5.24 -0.37 -4.94
CA GLU A 148 4.55 0.02 -3.69
C GLU A 148 3.59 -1.05 -3.17
N CYS A 149 2.93 -1.80 -4.06
CA CYS A 149 2.00 -2.86 -3.67
C CYS A 149 2.66 -4.07 -2.99
N ALA A 150 3.99 -4.15 -2.98
CA ALA A 150 4.74 -5.20 -2.31
C ALA A 150 5.06 -4.87 -0.85
N VAL A 151 4.69 -3.70 -0.33
CA VAL A 151 5.00 -3.30 1.05
C VAL A 151 3.74 -2.93 1.82
N TYR A 152 3.57 -3.50 3.00
CA TYR A 152 2.36 -3.34 3.80
C TYR A 152 2.63 -3.43 5.30
N VAL A 153 1.67 -2.97 6.09
CA VAL A 153 1.69 -3.10 7.55
C VAL A 153 1.33 -4.52 7.97
N ASP A 154 2.11 -5.07 8.88
CA ASP A 154 1.89 -6.39 9.48
C ASP A 154 0.54 -6.50 10.23
N ARG A 155 0.12 -7.74 10.47
CA ARG A 155 -1.12 -8.07 11.15
C ARG A 155 -0.85 -8.91 12.39
N ASP A 156 -1.14 -8.34 13.56
CA ASP A 156 -1.12 -9.07 14.83
C ASP A 156 -2.52 -9.59 15.12
N TRP A 157 -2.67 -10.92 15.25
CA TRP A 157 -3.92 -11.58 15.64
C TRP A 157 -5.13 -11.20 14.77
N GLY A 158 -4.89 -10.92 13.49
CA GLY A 158 -5.96 -10.50 12.59
C GLY A 158 -6.40 -9.06 12.77
N HIS A 159 -5.60 -8.19 13.41
CA HIS A 159 -5.74 -6.73 13.49
C HIS A 159 -4.46 -6.02 12.99
N CYS A 160 -4.54 -4.73 12.72
CA CYS A 160 -3.36 -3.94 12.34
C CYS A 160 -2.34 -3.97 13.48
N ALA A 161 -1.06 -4.20 13.18
CA ALA A 161 0.00 -4.24 14.21
C ALA A 161 0.15 -2.94 15.03
N PHE A 162 -0.41 -1.82 14.55
CA PHE A 162 -0.44 -0.54 15.25
C PHE A 162 -1.76 -0.25 15.97
N PHE A 163 -2.69 -1.19 16.00
CA PHE A 163 -3.93 -1.03 16.76
C PHE A 163 -3.72 -1.53 18.19
N SER A 164 -3.91 -0.64 19.16
CA SER A 164 -3.94 -0.98 20.57
C SER A 164 -5.37 -1.28 20.97
N GLY A 165 -5.66 -2.54 21.28
CA GLY A 165 -6.97 -2.96 21.82
C GLY A 165 -7.25 -2.34 23.19
N GLU A 166 -6.22 -2.10 24.01
CA GLU A 166 -6.34 -1.49 25.35
C GLU A 166 -6.84 -0.06 25.29
N THR A 167 -6.27 0.75 24.38
CA THR A 167 -6.65 2.16 24.21
C THR A 167 -7.70 2.36 23.13
N ASN A 168 -8.09 1.28 22.45
CA ASN A 168 -8.93 1.28 21.25
C ASN A 168 -8.48 2.33 20.21
N SER A 169 -7.17 2.43 19.98
CA SER A 169 -6.60 3.51 19.17
C SER A 169 -5.39 3.07 18.34
N CYS A 170 -5.07 3.86 17.31
CA CYS A 170 -3.88 3.64 16.50
C CYS A 170 -2.66 4.29 17.16
N THR A 171 -1.64 3.50 17.47
CA THR A 171 -0.40 3.94 18.14
C THR A 171 0.46 4.85 17.25
N ILE A 172 0.20 4.86 15.95
CA ILE A 172 0.91 5.69 14.96
C ILE A 172 -0.01 6.71 14.31
N TYR A 173 -1.12 7.09 14.94
CA TYR A 173 -2.19 7.89 14.31
C TYR A 173 -1.66 9.11 13.55
N ASP A 174 -0.77 9.90 14.16
CA ASP A 174 -0.24 11.14 13.55
C ASP A 174 0.73 10.90 12.39
N THR A 175 1.34 9.70 12.33
CA THR A 175 2.23 9.30 11.23
C THR A 175 1.68 8.14 10.40
N ARG A 176 0.37 7.87 10.50
CA ARG A 176 -0.27 6.73 9.82
C ARG A 176 -0.01 6.73 8.31
N PRO A 177 0.01 5.55 7.66
CA PRO A 177 0.18 5.46 6.22
C PRO A 177 -0.86 6.30 5.47
N ARG A 178 -0.51 6.82 4.29
CA ARG A 178 -1.41 7.65 3.47
C ARG A 178 -2.75 7.00 3.18
N VAL A 179 -2.76 5.68 2.94
CA VAL A 179 -4.01 4.92 2.75
C VAL A 179 -4.95 5.03 3.97
N CYS A 180 -4.40 5.01 5.19
CA CYS A 180 -5.17 5.21 6.42
C CYS A 180 -5.57 6.68 6.62
N ALA A 181 -4.70 7.62 6.24
CA ALA A 181 -4.99 9.05 6.34
C ALA A 181 -6.16 9.48 5.44
N LYS A 182 -6.30 8.81 4.31
CA LYS A 182 -7.29 9.14 3.28
C LYS A 182 -8.51 8.19 3.28
N PHE A 183 -8.63 7.30 4.26
CA PHE A 183 -9.84 6.51 4.48
C PHE A 183 -11.01 7.45 4.80
N PRO A 184 -12.23 7.23 4.27
CA PRO A 184 -12.73 6.06 3.50
C PRO A 184 -12.61 6.15 1.96
N PHE A 185 -12.06 7.21 1.40
CA PHE A 185 -12.12 7.49 -0.06
C PHE A 185 -11.34 6.49 -0.90
N TYR A 186 -10.19 6.04 -0.40
CA TYR A 186 -9.41 5.00 -1.06
C TYR A 186 -9.97 3.60 -0.90
N VAL A 187 -11.01 3.43 -0.07
CA VAL A 187 -11.74 2.17 0.03
C VAL A 187 -12.92 2.13 -0.96
N GLY A 188 -13.33 3.27 -1.53
CA GLY A 188 -14.57 3.39 -2.30
C GLY A 188 -14.50 3.30 -3.82
N THR A 189 -13.39 3.67 -4.47
CA THR A 189 -13.39 3.81 -5.95
C THR A 189 -12.57 2.72 -6.67
N PHE A 190 -11.54 2.18 -6.02
CA PHE A 190 -10.54 1.29 -6.65
C PHE A 190 -10.26 0.02 -5.85
N THR A 191 -11.01 -0.17 -4.78
CA THR A 191 -10.90 -1.29 -3.85
C THR A 191 -12.21 -2.02 -3.90
N ASP A 192 -12.09 -3.32 -4.17
CA ASP A 192 -13.07 -4.35 -3.93
C ASP A 192 -14.38 -3.85 -3.29
N ALA A 193 -15.46 -3.84 -4.07
CA ALA A 193 -16.80 -3.43 -3.60
C ALA A 193 -17.26 -4.17 -2.33
N ARG A 194 -16.63 -5.30 -1.96
CA ARG A 194 -16.84 -6.00 -0.68
C ARG A 194 -16.33 -5.22 0.54
N LEU A 195 -15.38 -4.30 0.37
CA LEU A 195 -14.89 -3.37 1.41
C LEU A 195 -15.82 -2.16 1.60
N LEU A 196 -16.73 -1.91 0.66
CA LEU A 196 -17.81 -0.92 0.78
C LEU A 196 -19.06 -1.49 1.47
N LYS A 197 -18.90 -2.48 2.36
CA LYS A 197 -19.93 -2.68 3.38
C LYS A 197 -19.83 -1.50 4.34
N ILE A 198 -20.64 -0.47 4.07
CA ILE A 198 -20.88 0.75 4.88
C ILE A 198 -21.02 0.42 6.38
N SER A 199 -21.31 -0.83 6.73
CA SER A 199 -21.58 -1.33 8.05
C SER A 199 -20.44 -1.28 9.07
N PHE A 200 -19.15 -1.31 8.69
CA PHE A 200 -18.11 -1.51 9.70
C PHE A 200 -17.59 -0.22 10.34
N CYS A 201 -17.54 0.92 9.63
CA CYS A 201 -17.08 2.18 10.20
C CYS A 201 -18.27 2.99 10.74
N PRO A 202 -18.35 3.28 12.06
CA PRO A 202 -19.41 4.09 12.64
C PRO A 202 -19.56 5.47 11.96
N GLY A 203 -18.46 6.17 11.70
CA GLY A 203 -18.50 7.47 11.02
C GLY A 203 -19.02 7.41 9.57
N LEU A 204 -18.85 6.28 8.87
CA LEU A 204 -19.49 6.06 7.57
C LEU A 204 -20.99 5.78 7.70
N ARG A 205 -21.40 5.02 8.73
CA ARG A 205 -22.82 4.73 8.97
C ARG A 205 -23.61 5.98 9.31
N GLU A 206 -23.02 6.90 10.09
CA GLU A 206 -23.63 8.19 10.40
C GLU A 206 -23.83 9.04 9.14
N LEU A 207 -22.83 9.05 8.25
CA LEU A 207 -22.91 9.74 6.97
C LEU A 207 -23.98 9.14 6.04
N ALA A 208 -24.14 7.82 6.06
CA ALA A 208 -25.10 7.06 5.24
C ALA A 208 -26.52 6.95 5.83
N GLY A 209 -26.86 7.74 6.86
CA GLY A 209 -28.17 7.72 7.51
C GLY A 209 -29.34 7.98 6.53
N PRO A 210 -30.59 7.65 6.93
CA PRO A 210 -31.75 7.48 6.04
C PRO A 210 -32.25 8.73 5.27
N GLY A 211 -31.49 9.82 5.23
CA GLY A 211 -31.83 11.07 4.52
C GLY A 211 -30.77 11.60 3.54
N ASN A 212 -29.57 11.01 3.47
CA ASN A 212 -28.47 11.50 2.61
C ASN A 212 -28.12 10.50 1.51
N GLY A 213 -29.11 10.16 0.68
CA GLY A 213 -28.90 9.36 -0.52
C GLY A 213 -27.92 10.07 -1.46
N ILE A 214 -26.77 9.44 -1.72
CA ILE A 214 -25.91 9.78 -2.85
C ILE A 214 -26.68 9.34 -4.11
N GLU A 215 -27.63 10.15 -4.57
CA GLU A 215 -28.27 9.98 -5.88
C GLU A 215 -27.24 10.29 -6.96
N GLY A 216 -26.58 9.25 -7.45
CA GLY A 216 -25.54 9.38 -8.47
C GLY A 216 -25.14 8.04 -9.06
N SER A 217 -26.10 7.22 -9.48
CA SER A 217 -25.84 6.13 -10.43
C SER A 217 -26.61 6.43 -11.71
N PRO A 218 -25.95 6.43 -12.89
CA PRO A 218 -26.64 6.65 -14.15
C PRO A 218 -27.63 5.49 -14.37
N LYS A 219 -28.89 5.83 -14.64
CA LYS A 219 -29.87 4.86 -15.10
C LYS A 219 -29.50 4.43 -16.52
N GLN A 220 -29.21 3.13 -16.64
CA GLN A 220 -29.27 2.22 -17.80
C GLN A 220 -28.58 2.65 -19.09
#